data_AF-A0A1C7NSW5-F1
#
_entry.id   AF-A0A1C7NSW5-F1
#
_cell.length_a   1.000
_cell.length_b   1.000
_cell.length_c   1.000
_cell.angle_alpha   90.00
_cell.angle_beta   90.00
_cell.angle_gamma   90.00
#
_symmetry.space_group_name_H-M   'P 1'
#
loop_
_entity.id
_entity.type
_entity.pdbx_description
1 polymer ?
#
loop_
_entity_poly.entity_id
_entity_poly.type
_entity_poly.pdbx_seq_one_letter_code
_entity_poly.pdbx_strand_id
1 'polypeptide(L)'
;MDDLKFGTRNKRGDWSPNGRIEVAPFWAWPPKFLKVLHWLPEYLFPWNAFHMATALAYWYLVIPDIETMKTLSWGWPLYLYAVNATAIFVMYGSIELFYYVKRVQGNRFKYNAKFPSEQPSDVFWFKSQNIDNFMRSFFISIPLWTVVEVAMLWCFANGSATWVNWDEHPYYLALLVFIAPVIHEVHFFLIHRLIHTPLLYKWIHSVHHNSVNPSPWSSLSMHPVEGFLYHAVALWHLVIPSNPIVALFQLHIAGFGAVNGHIGFEKLEVTEETAVDSHAYAHYLHHKYFEVNYGGDGLIPLDKWFGTWHDGTKEGEAQMQARFQEKKARLNAKNTETASQR
;
A
#
# COMPACT_ATOMS: atom_id res chain seq x y z
N MET A 1 -18.52 5.31 18.91
CA MET A 1 -17.46 4.86 19.84
C MET A 1 -16.71 6.06 20.46
N ASP A 2 -16.10 5.92 21.64
CA ASP A 2 -15.18 6.92 22.22
C ASP A 2 -13.73 6.57 21.88
N ASP A 3 -13.09 7.38 21.03
CA ASP A 3 -11.77 7.10 20.47
C ASP A 3 -10.62 7.40 21.44
N LEU A 4 -10.85 8.19 22.48
CA LEU A 4 -9.86 8.52 23.50
C LEU A 4 -9.56 7.33 24.44
N LYS A 5 -10.40 6.29 24.41
CA LYS A 5 -10.10 5.01 25.07
C LYS A 5 -8.98 4.24 24.35
N PHE A 6 -8.76 4.51 23.07
CA PHE A 6 -7.83 3.78 22.21
C PHE A 6 -6.59 4.60 21.84
N GLY A 7 -6.60 5.90 22.06
CA GLY A 7 -5.51 6.79 21.70
C GLY A 7 -5.61 8.14 22.37
N THR A 8 -4.73 9.04 21.97
CA THR A 8 -4.66 10.41 22.49
C THR A 8 -4.63 11.41 21.36
N ARG A 9 -4.98 12.67 21.66
CA ARG A 9 -4.89 13.78 20.72
C ARG A 9 -3.83 14.78 21.13
N ASN A 10 -3.08 15.29 20.16
CA ASN A 10 -2.16 16.40 20.39
C ASN A 10 -2.91 17.75 20.38
N LYS A 11 -2.18 18.85 20.60
CA LYS A 11 -2.75 20.22 20.59
C LYS A 11 -3.35 20.66 19.24
N ARG A 12 -2.97 20.01 18.14
CA ARG A 12 -3.51 20.26 16.79
C ARG A 12 -4.76 19.42 16.52
N GLY A 13 -5.13 18.53 17.44
CA GLY A 13 -6.24 17.59 17.32
C GLY A 13 -5.86 16.28 16.63
N ASP A 14 -4.61 16.10 16.20
CA ASP A 14 -4.15 14.88 15.54
C ASP A 14 -4.22 13.71 16.52
N TRP A 15 -4.74 12.57 16.07
CA TRP A 15 -4.92 11.37 16.89
C TRP A 15 -3.76 10.40 16.70
N SER A 16 -3.35 9.75 17.78
CA SER A 16 -2.37 8.66 17.78
C SER A 16 -2.84 7.52 18.68
N PRO A 17 -2.68 6.25 18.28
CA PRO A 17 -3.08 5.11 19.09
C PRO A 17 -2.23 5.01 20.37
N ASN A 18 -2.81 4.40 21.41
CA ASN A 18 -2.10 4.04 22.64
C ASN A 18 -1.19 2.82 22.41
N GLY A 19 -1.57 1.96 21.46
CA GLY A 19 -0.77 0.83 21.02
C GLY A 19 0.43 1.26 20.19
N ARG A 20 1.43 0.38 20.12
CA ARG A 20 2.56 0.52 19.21
C ARG A 20 2.36 -0.37 17.99
N ILE A 21 2.93 0.02 16.87
CA ILE A 21 2.99 -0.84 15.69
C ILE A 21 3.91 -2.02 16.02
N GLU A 22 3.44 -3.24 15.76
CA GLU A 22 4.23 -4.45 15.94
C GLU A 22 4.54 -5.10 14.59
N VAL A 23 5.70 -5.76 14.51
CA VAL A 23 6.01 -6.62 13.37
C VAL A 23 5.40 -7.99 13.61
N ALA A 24 5.20 -8.75 12.56
CA ALA A 24 4.61 -10.07 12.67
C ALA A 24 5.40 -10.96 13.67
N PRO A 25 4.69 -11.75 14.51
CA PRO A 25 5.26 -12.37 15.70
C PRO A 25 6.29 -13.48 15.42
N PHE A 26 6.41 -13.92 14.17
CA PHE A 26 7.40 -14.91 13.76
C PHE A 26 8.84 -14.41 13.88
N TRP A 27 9.05 -13.10 13.95
CA TRP A 27 10.37 -12.49 14.20
C TRP A 27 10.71 -12.28 15.67
N ALA A 28 9.85 -12.70 16.60
CA ALA A 28 10.10 -12.53 18.03
C ALA A 28 11.24 -13.46 18.49
N TRP A 29 12.17 -12.92 19.29
CA TRP A 29 13.17 -13.72 20.00
C TRP A 29 13.02 -13.53 21.52
N PRO A 30 12.91 -14.62 22.31
CA PRO A 30 12.79 -16.02 21.87
C PRO A 30 11.50 -16.29 21.08
N PRO A 31 11.44 -17.34 20.23
CA PRO A 31 10.26 -17.65 19.42
C PRO A 31 9.03 -17.90 20.27
N LYS A 32 7.89 -17.31 19.87
CA LYS A 32 6.62 -17.41 20.61
C LYS A 32 5.57 -18.13 19.77
N PHE A 33 5.66 -19.46 19.70
CA PHE A 33 4.80 -20.30 18.84
C PHE A 33 3.29 -20.02 19.00
N LEU A 34 2.80 -19.91 20.24
CA LEU A 34 1.39 -19.59 20.51
C LEU A 34 0.97 -18.23 19.94
N LYS A 35 1.86 -17.23 19.94
CA LYS A 35 1.55 -15.92 19.32
C LYS A 35 1.47 -16.03 17.79
N VAL A 36 2.33 -16.84 17.18
CA VAL A 36 2.26 -17.09 15.73
C VAL A 36 0.96 -17.80 15.37
N LEU A 37 0.54 -18.79 16.16
CA LEU A 37 -0.74 -19.48 15.95
C LEU A 37 -1.94 -18.53 16.06
N HIS A 38 -1.96 -17.63 17.04
CA HIS A 38 -3.04 -16.64 17.17
C HIS A 38 -3.02 -15.57 16.09
N TRP A 39 -1.87 -15.28 15.48
CA TRP A 39 -1.73 -14.31 14.41
C TRP A 39 -2.09 -14.86 13.03
N LEU A 40 -1.98 -16.17 12.80
CA LEU A 40 -2.32 -16.79 11.52
C LEU A 40 -3.74 -16.45 11.00
N PRO A 41 -4.80 -16.45 11.83
CA PRO A 41 -6.11 -15.96 11.40
C PRO A 41 -6.10 -14.51 10.91
N GLU A 42 -5.37 -13.61 11.57
CA GLU A 42 -5.24 -12.19 11.17
C GLU A 42 -4.44 -12.04 9.87
N TYR A 43 -3.46 -12.91 9.65
CA TYR A 43 -2.74 -12.97 8.38
C TYR A 43 -3.64 -13.36 7.22
N LEU A 44 -4.57 -14.29 7.45
CA LEU A 44 -5.49 -14.77 6.41
C LEU A 44 -6.69 -13.84 6.23
N PHE A 45 -7.23 -13.28 7.31
CA PHE A 45 -8.48 -12.51 7.32
C PHE A 45 -8.33 -11.14 7.99
N PRO A 46 -9.08 -10.12 7.52
CA PRO A 46 -10.01 -10.17 6.39
C PRO A 46 -9.34 -9.88 5.04
N TRP A 47 -8.19 -9.19 5.04
CA TRP A 47 -7.66 -8.56 3.82
C TRP A 47 -7.15 -9.56 2.79
N ASN A 48 -6.32 -10.53 3.18
CA ASN A 48 -5.81 -11.52 2.23
C ASN A 48 -6.93 -12.42 1.68
N ALA A 49 -7.90 -12.80 2.51
CA ALA A 49 -9.11 -13.49 2.06
C ALA A 49 -9.91 -12.64 1.07
N PHE A 50 -10.07 -11.33 1.31
CA PHE A 50 -10.75 -10.41 0.39
C PHE A 50 -10.02 -10.30 -0.96
N HIS A 51 -8.70 -10.13 -0.95
CA HIS A 51 -7.90 -10.06 -2.19
C HIS A 51 -7.95 -11.38 -2.97
N MET A 52 -7.92 -12.53 -2.28
CA MET A 52 -8.07 -13.84 -2.93
C MET A 52 -9.48 -14.01 -3.51
N ALA A 53 -10.52 -13.61 -2.76
CA ALA A 53 -11.90 -13.68 -3.23
C ALA A 53 -12.12 -12.84 -4.49
N THR A 54 -11.58 -11.62 -4.54
CA THR A 54 -11.66 -10.77 -5.73
C THR A 54 -10.84 -11.32 -6.90
N ALA A 55 -9.66 -11.91 -6.67
CA ALA A 55 -8.87 -12.56 -7.71
C ALA A 55 -9.58 -13.77 -8.31
N LEU A 56 -10.23 -14.60 -7.47
CA LEU A 56 -11.05 -15.72 -7.93
C LEU A 56 -12.27 -15.23 -8.71
N ALA A 57 -12.97 -14.20 -8.22
CA ALA A 57 -14.10 -13.61 -8.93
C ALA A 57 -13.67 -13.09 -10.31
N TYR A 58 -12.51 -12.44 -10.40
CA TYR A 58 -11.96 -12.01 -11.67
C TYR A 58 -11.68 -13.19 -12.58
N TRP A 59 -10.96 -14.20 -12.09
CA TRP A 59 -10.59 -15.37 -12.88
C TRP A 59 -11.81 -16.07 -13.51
N TYR A 60 -12.90 -16.23 -12.75
CA TYR A 60 -14.06 -16.98 -13.21
C TYR A 60 -15.13 -16.13 -13.93
N LEU A 61 -15.17 -14.82 -13.72
CA LEU A 61 -16.25 -13.96 -14.22
C LEU A 61 -15.79 -12.84 -15.17
N VAL A 62 -14.50 -12.48 -15.14
CA VAL A 62 -13.98 -11.29 -15.81
C VAL A 62 -12.89 -11.64 -16.81
N ILE A 63 -11.92 -12.47 -16.42
CA ILE A 63 -10.80 -12.83 -17.28
C ILE A 63 -11.33 -13.63 -18.49
N PRO A 64 -10.98 -13.22 -19.73
CA PRO A 64 -11.44 -13.92 -20.92
C PRO A 64 -10.78 -15.30 -21.05
N ASP A 65 -11.30 -16.12 -21.97
CA ASP A 65 -10.73 -17.43 -22.25
C ASP A 65 -9.29 -17.34 -22.80
N ILE A 66 -8.57 -18.46 -22.71
CA ILE A 66 -7.16 -18.55 -23.09
C ILE A 66 -6.93 -18.19 -24.56
N GLU A 67 -7.83 -18.57 -25.47
CA GLU A 67 -7.66 -18.26 -26.90
C GLU A 67 -7.77 -16.75 -27.16
N THR A 68 -8.69 -16.07 -26.47
CA THR A 68 -8.78 -14.61 -26.48
C THR A 68 -7.49 -13.96 -25.96
N MET A 69 -6.94 -14.46 -24.84
CA MET A 69 -5.72 -13.90 -24.24
C MET A 69 -4.45 -14.10 -25.09
N LYS A 70 -4.42 -15.09 -25.99
CA LYS A 70 -3.25 -15.32 -26.87
C LYS A 70 -2.98 -14.15 -27.81
N THR A 71 -4.02 -13.44 -28.25
CA THR A 71 -3.91 -12.34 -29.21
C THR A 71 -4.21 -11.00 -28.57
N LEU A 72 -3.24 -10.09 -28.58
CA LEU A 72 -3.47 -8.72 -28.12
C LEU A 72 -4.44 -8.00 -29.07
N SER A 73 -5.49 -7.44 -28.49
CA SER A 73 -6.47 -6.59 -29.15
C SER A 73 -6.95 -5.53 -28.16
N TRP A 74 -7.70 -4.53 -28.61
CA TRP A 74 -8.21 -3.48 -27.72
C TRP A 74 -9.40 -3.94 -26.85
N GLY A 75 -10.17 -4.93 -27.30
CA GLY A 75 -11.45 -5.28 -26.67
C GLY A 75 -11.32 -5.74 -25.22
N TRP A 76 -10.57 -6.81 -24.98
CA TRP A 76 -10.46 -7.38 -23.63
C TRP A 76 -9.61 -6.54 -22.66
N PRO A 77 -8.51 -5.87 -23.06
CA PRO A 77 -7.79 -4.97 -22.15
C PRO A 77 -8.62 -3.76 -21.73
N LEU A 78 -9.40 -3.17 -22.65
CA LEU A 78 -10.29 -2.06 -22.30
C LEU A 78 -11.45 -2.52 -21.40
N TYR A 79 -11.94 -3.74 -21.58
CA TYR A 79 -12.90 -4.35 -20.66
C TYR A 79 -12.30 -4.53 -19.26
N LEU A 80 -11.10 -5.10 -19.14
CA LEU A 80 -10.40 -5.23 -17.85
C LEU A 80 -10.17 -3.87 -17.18
N TYR A 81 -9.75 -2.86 -17.95
CA TYR A 81 -9.61 -1.49 -17.44
C TYR A 81 -10.93 -0.96 -16.87
N ALA A 82 -12.04 -1.14 -17.60
CA ALA A 82 -13.35 -0.69 -17.15
C ALA A 82 -13.79 -1.40 -15.86
N VAL A 83 -13.51 -2.70 -15.74
CA VAL A 83 -13.82 -3.48 -14.53
C VAL A 83 -12.94 -3.02 -13.36
N ASN A 84 -11.63 -2.88 -13.55
CA ASN A 84 -10.70 -2.36 -12.53
C ASN A 84 -11.10 -0.96 -12.05
N ALA A 85 -11.37 -0.06 -12.99
CA ALA A 85 -11.81 1.30 -12.70
C ALA A 85 -13.13 1.31 -11.92
N THR A 86 -14.09 0.47 -12.31
CA THR A 86 -15.39 0.37 -11.62
C THR A 86 -15.23 -0.20 -10.21
N ALA A 87 -14.45 -1.27 -10.04
CA ALA A 87 -14.23 -1.90 -8.75
C ALA A 87 -13.54 -0.95 -7.77
N ILE A 88 -12.49 -0.23 -8.22
CA ILE A 88 -11.82 0.80 -7.42
C ILE A 88 -12.74 1.99 -7.16
N PHE A 89 -13.53 2.43 -8.14
CA PHE A 89 -14.51 3.50 -7.93
C PHE A 89 -15.48 3.17 -6.81
N VAL A 90 -16.03 1.95 -6.82
CA VAL A 90 -16.97 1.49 -5.81
C VAL A 90 -16.27 1.37 -4.45
N MET A 91 -15.12 0.69 -4.37
CA MET A 91 -14.46 0.43 -3.09
C MET A 91 -13.89 1.72 -2.47
N TYR A 92 -12.99 2.40 -3.17
CA TYR A 92 -12.32 3.59 -2.64
C TYR A 92 -13.31 4.75 -2.54
N GLY A 93 -14.17 4.90 -3.54
CA GLY A 93 -15.19 5.93 -3.55
C GLY A 93 -16.25 5.76 -2.47
N SER A 94 -16.57 4.52 -2.05
CA SER A 94 -17.44 4.31 -0.88
C SER A 94 -16.77 4.79 0.40
N ILE A 95 -15.50 4.43 0.62
CA ILE A 95 -14.76 4.88 1.80
C ILE A 95 -14.64 6.42 1.80
N GLU A 96 -14.29 7.01 0.66
CA GLU A 96 -14.25 8.47 0.50
C GLU A 96 -15.61 9.12 0.79
N LEU A 97 -16.69 8.60 0.19
CA LEU A 97 -18.03 9.16 0.32
C LEU A 97 -18.49 9.14 1.77
N PHE A 98 -18.36 8.01 2.47
CA PHE A 98 -18.88 7.89 3.83
C PHE A 98 -17.98 8.59 4.87
N TYR A 99 -16.66 8.43 4.78
CA TYR A 99 -15.76 8.88 5.85
C TYR A 99 -15.12 10.25 5.60
N TYR A 100 -14.98 10.69 4.35
CA TYR A 100 -14.37 11.98 4.00
C TYR A 100 -15.40 13.04 3.59
N VAL A 101 -16.40 12.66 2.79
CA VAL A 101 -17.44 13.58 2.32
C VAL A 101 -18.58 13.70 3.34
N LYS A 102 -19.24 12.59 3.69
CA LYS A 102 -20.34 12.57 4.68
C LYS A 102 -19.84 12.64 6.12
N ARG A 103 -18.57 12.25 6.35
CA ARG A 103 -17.89 12.27 7.66
C ARG A 103 -18.72 11.59 8.75
N VAL A 104 -19.21 10.37 8.47
CA VAL A 104 -20.11 9.62 9.38
C VAL A 104 -19.54 9.45 10.80
N GLN A 105 -18.21 9.40 10.95
CA GLN A 105 -17.52 9.34 12.26
C GLN A 105 -16.86 10.66 12.70
N GLY A 106 -17.05 11.75 11.97
CA GLY A 106 -16.34 13.01 12.18
C GLY A 106 -14.83 12.80 12.23
N ASN A 107 -14.19 13.32 13.27
CA ASN A 107 -12.74 13.20 13.48
C ASN A 107 -12.33 11.98 14.31
N ARG A 108 -13.28 11.17 14.81
CA ARG A 108 -12.93 10.03 15.67
C ARG A 108 -11.97 9.09 14.95
N PHE A 109 -10.89 8.68 15.64
CA PHE A 109 -9.81 7.86 15.10
C PHE A 109 -9.01 8.48 13.94
N LYS A 110 -9.27 9.73 13.52
CA LYS A 110 -8.57 10.36 12.41
C LYS A 110 -7.18 10.81 12.83
N TYR A 111 -6.15 10.34 12.14
CA TYR A 111 -4.77 10.65 12.53
C TYR A 111 -4.42 12.12 12.38
N ASN A 112 -4.85 12.76 11.29
CA ASN A 112 -4.74 14.20 11.10
C ASN A 112 -6.09 14.86 11.36
N ALA A 113 -6.13 15.88 12.20
CA ALA A 113 -7.40 16.51 12.58
C ALA A 113 -8.15 17.18 11.41
N LYS A 114 -7.42 17.58 10.36
CA LYS A 114 -7.97 18.26 9.20
C LYS A 114 -8.33 17.26 8.12
N PHE A 115 -9.33 17.60 7.32
CA PHE A 115 -9.63 16.85 6.11
C PHE A 115 -8.87 17.44 4.90
N PRO A 116 -8.41 16.60 3.96
CA PRO A 116 -7.78 17.07 2.73
C PRO A 116 -8.61 18.11 1.96
N SER A 117 -9.93 17.94 1.94
CA SER A 117 -10.87 18.86 1.29
C SER A 117 -10.85 20.29 1.86
N GLU A 118 -10.31 20.48 3.07
CA GLU A 118 -10.25 21.77 3.76
C GLU A 118 -8.92 22.49 3.54
N GLN A 119 -7.97 21.89 2.82
CA GLN A 119 -6.61 22.39 2.66
C GLN A 119 -6.25 22.51 1.16
N PRO A 120 -6.84 23.50 0.45
CA PRO A 120 -6.48 23.73 -0.95
C PRO A 120 -5.00 24.10 -1.08
N SER A 121 -4.32 23.56 -2.09
CA SER A 121 -2.88 23.75 -2.28
C SER A 121 -2.49 23.68 -3.75
N ASP A 122 -1.56 24.55 -4.18
CA ASP A 122 -1.10 24.63 -5.58
C ASP A 122 -0.28 23.41 -6.04
N VAL A 123 0.09 22.51 -5.12
CA VAL A 123 0.78 21.25 -5.47
C VAL A 123 -0.16 20.26 -6.16
N PHE A 124 -1.48 20.41 -5.98
CA PHE A 124 -2.50 19.52 -6.55
C PHE A 124 -3.19 20.17 -7.74
N TRP A 125 -3.59 19.35 -8.73
CA TRP A 125 -4.47 19.83 -9.80
C TRP A 125 -5.75 20.45 -9.24
N PHE A 126 -6.16 21.58 -9.82
CA PHE A 126 -7.33 22.35 -9.39
C PHE A 126 -7.31 22.77 -7.91
N LYS A 127 -6.11 22.80 -7.30
CA LYS A 127 -5.91 23.03 -5.87
C LYS A 127 -6.64 22.06 -4.95
N SER A 128 -7.00 20.86 -5.44
CA SER A 128 -7.77 19.86 -4.71
C SER A 128 -7.06 18.53 -4.70
N GLN A 129 -6.61 18.10 -3.50
CA GLN A 129 -6.00 16.78 -3.31
C GLN A 129 -6.92 15.67 -3.82
N ASN A 130 -8.21 15.75 -3.51
CA ASN A 130 -9.19 14.74 -3.91
C ASN A 130 -9.31 14.60 -5.43
N ILE A 131 -9.42 15.71 -6.15
CA ILE A 131 -9.56 15.70 -7.62
C ILE A 131 -8.27 15.22 -8.27
N ASP A 132 -7.12 15.76 -7.86
CA ASP A 132 -5.80 15.35 -8.37
C ASP A 132 -5.58 13.84 -8.17
N ASN A 133 -5.82 13.35 -6.96
CA ASN A 133 -5.61 11.96 -6.61
C ASN A 133 -6.56 11.01 -7.33
N PHE A 134 -7.84 11.38 -7.45
CA PHE A 134 -8.81 10.63 -8.23
C PHE A 134 -8.38 10.54 -9.69
N MET A 135 -8.02 11.67 -10.32
CA MET A 135 -7.61 11.70 -11.72
C MET A 135 -6.34 10.89 -11.97
N ARG A 136 -5.32 11.00 -11.11
CA ARG A 136 -4.10 10.18 -11.23
C ARG A 136 -4.39 8.69 -11.07
N SER A 137 -5.25 8.32 -10.13
CA SER A 137 -5.65 6.92 -9.96
C SER A 137 -6.29 6.38 -11.25
N PHE A 138 -7.28 7.08 -11.81
CA PHE A 138 -8.07 6.58 -12.95
C PHE A 138 -7.40 6.70 -14.31
N PHE A 139 -6.55 7.72 -14.49
CA PHE A 139 -5.92 8.01 -15.78
C PHE A 139 -4.44 7.62 -15.84
N ILE A 140 -3.82 7.23 -14.72
CA ILE A 140 -2.41 6.80 -14.68
C ILE A 140 -2.29 5.41 -14.06
N SER A 141 -2.60 5.26 -12.77
CA SER A 141 -2.25 4.03 -12.04
C SER A 141 -3.10 2.83 -12.40
N ILE A 142 -4.43 2.98 -12.53
CA ILE A 142 -5.33 1.88 -12.93
C ILE A 142 -5.06 1.43 -14.38
N PRO A 143 -4.82 2.33 -15.36
CA PRO A 143 -4.33 1.92 -16.67
C PRO A 143 -3.02 1.12 -16.60
N LEU A 144 -2.05 1.56 -15.79
CA LEU A 144 -0.77 0.85 -15.65
C LEU A 144 -0.89 -0.50 -14.95
N TRP A 145 -1.76 -0.61 -13.93
CA TRP A 145 -2.19 -1.89 -13.39
C TRP A 145 -2.71 -2.77 -14.52
N THR A 146 -3.69 -2.30 -15.29
CA THR A 146 -4.31 -3.08 -16.36
C THR A 146 -3.28 -3.51 -17.41
N VAL A 147 -2.29 -2.67 -17.73
CA VAL A 147 -1.17 -3.05 -18.61
C VAL A 147 -0.37 -4.22 -18.04
N VAL A 148 -0.02 -4.19 -16.74
CA VAL A 148 0.68 -5.29 -16.07
C VAL A 148 -0.17 -6.56 -16.07
N GLU A 149 -1.47 -6.45 -15.78
CA GLU A 149 -2.43 -7.55 -15.79
C GLU A 149 -2.50 -8.22 -17.16
N VAL A 150 -2.72 -7.42 -18.21
CA VAL A 150 -2.81 -7.86 -19.60
C VAL A 150 -1.51 -8.53 -20.06
N ALA A 151 -0.36 -7.91 -19.77
CA ALA A 151 0.93 -8.45 -20.16
C ALA A 151 1.21 -9.81 -19.49
N MET A 152 0.91 -9.90 -18.19
CA MET A 152 1.06 -11.14 -17.43
C MET A 152 0.14 -12.25 -17.98
N LEU A 153 -1.15 -11.97 -18.16
CA LEU A 153 -2.12 -12.94 -18.70
C LEU A 153 -1.75 -13.40 -20.11
N TRP A 154 -1.34 -12.46 -20.97
CA TRP A 154 -0.88 -12.76 -22.33
C TRP A 154 0.36 -13.67 -22.32
N CYS A 155 1.32 -13.42 -21.42
CA CYS A 155 2.51 -14.28 -21.27
C CYS A 155 2.14 -15.71 -20.85
N PHE A 156 1.20 -15.90 -19.92
CA PHE A 156 0.70 -17.23 -19.53
C PHE A 156 0.00 -17.92 -20.71
N ALA A 157 -0.90 -17.21 -21.39
CA ALA A 157 -1.67 -17.78 -22.51
C ALA A 157 -0.81 -18.21 -23.71
N ASN A 158 0.33 -17.53 -23.92
CA ASN A 158 1.28 -17.84 -24.99
C ASN A 158 2.42 -18.79 -24.55
N GLY A 159 2.39 -19.32 -23.33
CA GLY A 159 3.43 -20.21 -22.83
C GLY A 159 4.80 -19.54 -22.63
N SER A 160 4.85 -18.21 -22.57
CA SER A 160 6.07 -17.45 -22.23
C SER A 160 6.36 -17.48 -20.73
N ALA A 161 5.35 -17.78 -19.91
CA ALA A 161 5.49 -18.09 -18.49
C ALA A 161 5.03 -19.52 -18.20
N THR A 162 5.64 -20.16 -17.21
CA THR A 162 5.27 -21.52 -16.81
C THR A 162 3.90 -21.52 -16.11
N TRP A 163 2.90 -22.08 -16.78
CA TRP A 163 1.56 -22.30 -16.21
C TRP A 163 1.52 -23.60 -15.41
N VAL A 164 1.51 -23.48 -14.09
CA VAL A 164 1.44 -24.60 -13.14
C VAL A 164 -0.02 -24.92 -12.84
N ASN A 165 -0.41 -26.19 -12.96
CA ASN A 165 -1.77 -26.65 -12.70
C ASN A 165 -2.00 -27.02 -11.22
N TRP A 166 -3.21 -26.78 -10.73
CA TRP A 166 -3.59 -27.02 -9.33
C TRP A 166 -3.80 -28.50 -8.99
N ASP A 167 -4.23 -29.31 -9.95
CA ASP A 167 -4.41 -30.76 -9.80
C ASP A 167 -3.07 -31.49 -9.68
N GLU A 168 -2.05 -31.04 -10.41
CA GLU A 168 -0.70 -31.62 -10.39
C GLU A 168 0.15 -31.11 -9.21
N HIS A 169 0.01 -29.84 -8.85
CA HIS A 169 0.89 -29.18 -7.88
C HIS A 169 0.16 -28.39 -6.77
N PRO A 170 -0.83 -28.99 -6.06
CA PRO A 170 -1.68 -28.25 -5.12
C PRO A 170 -0.90 -27.66 -3.93
N TYR A 171 0.04 -28.42 -3.35
CA TYR A 171 0.81 -27.96 -2.19
C TYR A 171 1.79 -26.83 -2.54
N TYR A 172 2.38 -26.88 -3.73
CA TYR A 172 3.28 -25.83 -4.20
C TYR A 172 2.53 -24.51 -4.41
N LEU A 173 1.40 -24.56 -5.10
CA LEU A 173 0.59 -23.37 -5.34
C LEU A 173 -0.06 -22.85 -4.04
N ALA A 174 -0.47 -23.71 -3.12
CA ALA A 174 -0.93 -23.31 -1.79
C ALA A 174 0.17 -22.58 -1.00
N LEU A 175 1.41 -23.09 -1.03
CA LEU A 175 2.55 -22.43 -0.43
C LEU A 175 2.85 -21.07 -1.10
N LEU A 176 2.75 -21.01 -2.42
CA LEU A 176 3.00 -19.77 -3.16
C LEU A 176 1.94 -18.70 -2.85
N VAL A 177 0.65 -19.08 -2.75
CA VAL A 177 -0.42 -18.21 -2.24
C VAL A 177 -0.11 -17.74 -0.82
N PHE A 178 0.34 -18.64 0.05
CA PHE A 178 0.69 -18.28 1.43
C PHE A 178 1.87 -17.31 1.50
N ILE A 179 2.84 -17.38 0.58
CA ILE A 179 4.03 -16.52 0.53
C ILE A 179 3.82 -15.23 -0.29
N ALA A 180 2.79 -15.15 -1.14
CA ALA A 180 2.52 -13.98 -1.99
C ALA A 180 2.47 -12.63 -1.22
N PRO A 181 1.85 -12.51 -0.03
CA PRO A 181 1.93 -11.27 0.76
C PRO A 181 3.36 -10.91 1.21
N VAL A 182 4.22 -11.90 1.46
CA VAL A 182 5.66 -11.68 1.73
C VAL A 182 6.37 -11.13 0.50
N ILE A 183 6.10 -11.70 -0.69
CA ILE A 183 6.63 -11.17 -1.96
C ILE A 183 6.16 -9.73 -2.17
N HIS A 184 4.91 -9.42 -1.85
CA HIS A 184 4.36 -8.07 -1.93
C HIS A 184 5.17 -7.10 -1.08
N GLU A 185 5.33 -7.41 0.21
CA GLU A 185 5.99 -6.50 1.15
C GLU A 185 7.46 -6.27 0.80
N VAL A 186 8.18 -7.33 0.41
CA VAL A 186 9.59 -7.20 -0.01
C VAL A 186 9.71 -6.37 -1.29
N HIS A 187 8.88 -6.65 -2.30
CA HIS A 187 8.86 -5.89 -3.55
C HIS A 187 8.54 -4.41 -3.32
N PHE A 188 7.48 -4.14 -2.55
CA PHE A 188 7.09 -2.79 -2.19
C PHE A 188 8.21 -2.06 -1.45
N PHE A 189 8.78 -2.66 -0.39
CA PHE A 189 9.87 -2.05 0.38
C PHE A 189 11.07 -1.66 -0.50
N LEU A 190 11.50 -2.55 -1.40
CA LEU A 190 12.67 -2.31 -2.25
C LEU A 190 12.45 -1.12 -3.19
N ILE A 191 11.30 -1.08 -3.88
CA ILE A 191 10.97 0.02 -4.79
C ILE A 191 10.73 1.29 -4.01
N HIS A 192 9.94 1.22 -2.93
CA HIS A 192 9.57 2.38 -2.13
C HIS A 192 10.80 3.05 -1.53
N ARG A 193 11.71 2.27 -0.94
CA ARG A 193 12.97 2.82 -0.42
C ARG A 193 13.88 3.38 -1.52
N LEU A 194 13.90 2.75 -2.71
CA LEU A 194 14.67 3.26 -3.85
C LEU A 194 14.13 4.63 -4.31
N ILE A 195 12.81 4.77 -4.46
CA ILE A 195 12.18 6.02 -4.92
C ILE A 195 12.25 7.13 -3.86
N HIS A 196 12.64 6.84 -2.62
CA HIS A 196 12.99 7.83 -1.60
C HIS A 196 14.42 8.37 -1.67
N THR A 197 15.23 7.87 -2.61
CA THR A 197 16.53 8.52 -2.90
C THR A 197 16.30 9.94 -3.46
N PRO A 198 17.19 10.92 -3.20
CA PRO A 198 16.88 12.34 -3.45
C PRO A 198 16.41 12.69 -4.87
N LEU A 199 16.98 12.04 -5.89
CA LEU A 199 16.63 12.27 -7.29
C LEU A 199 15.26 11.68 -7.61
N LEU A 200 15.05 10.41 -7.28
CA LEU A 200 13.79 9.72 -7.57
C LEU A 200 12.65 10.30 -6.73
N TYR A 201 12.91 10.70 -5.48
CA TYR A 201 11.91 11.34 -4.64
C TYR A 201 11.42 12.62 -5.29
N LYS A 202 12.34 13.51 -5.69
CA LYS A 202 11.98 14.80 -6.29
C LYS A 202 11.08 14.66 -7.51
N TRP A 203 11.38 13.72 -8.41
CA TRP A 203 10.74 13.63 -9.72
C TRP A 203 9.61 12.61 -9.83
N ILE A 204 9.64 11.57 -8.98
CA ILE A 204 8.71 10.45 -9.05
C ILE A 204 7.85 10.45 -7.79
N HIS A 205 8.45 10.21 -6.63
CA HIS A 205 7.68 9.89 -5.43
C HIS A 205 7.04 11.09 -4.73
N SER A 206 7.54 12.31 -5.00
CA SER A 206 6.97 13.57 -4.50
C SER A 206 5.51 13.74 -4.90
N VAL A 207 5.10 13.20 -6.06
CA VAL A 207 3.70 13.24 -6.51
C VAL A 207 2.78 12.55 -5.52
N HIS A 208 3.15 11.34 -5.08
CA HIS A 208 2.43 10.58 -4.08
C HIS A 208 2.46 11.30 -2.72
N HIS A 209 3.66 11.74 -2.31
CA HIS A 209 3.92 12.41 -1.04
C HIS A 209 3.38 13.84 -0.92
N ASN A 210 2.90 14.46 -1.99
CA ASN A 210 2.11 15.69 -1.88
C ASN A 210 0.89 15.46 -0.95
N SER A 211 0.35 14.25 -0.92
CA SER A 211 -0.74 13.82 -0.04
C SER A 211 -0.28 13.49 1.39
N VAL A 212 0.40 14.43 2.05
CA VAL A 212 0.91 14.29 3.44
C VAL A 212 -0.16 13.92 4.48
N ASN A 213 -1.43 14.17 4.16
CA ASN A 213 -2.60 13.65 4.87
C ASN A 213 -3.32 12.68 3.91
N PRO A 214 -2.98 11.38 3.95
CA PRO A 214 -3.57 10.38 3.07
C PRO A 214 -5.09 10.35 3.09
N SER A 215 -5.65 9.94 1.97
CA SER A 215 -7.09 9.73 1.73
C SER A 215 -7.26 8.50 0.83
N PRO A 216 -8.44 7.86 0.77
CA PRO A 216 -8.68 6.74 -0.13
C PRO A 216 -8.22 6.95 -1.57
N TRP A 217 -8.41 8.14 -2.16
CA TRP A 217 -7.92 8.39 -3.51
C TRP A 217 -6.40 8.53 -3.63
N SER A 218 -5.69 8.89 -2.54
CA SER A 218 -4.22 9.00 -2.59
C SER A 218 -3.53 7.64 -2.72
N SER A 219 -4.23 6.54 -2.42
CA SER A 219 -3.72 5.17 -2.45
C SER A 219 -3.08 4.76 -3.77
N LEU A 220 -3.69 5.17 -4.89
CA LEU A 220 -3.18 4.92 -6.24
C LEU A 220 -2.83 6.22 -6.96
N SER A 221 -2.72 7.33 -6.24
CA SER A 221 -2.24 8.60 -6.81
C SER A 221 -0.72 8.59 -6.82
N MET A 222 -0.15 8.20 -7.96
CA MET A 222 1.29 7.98 -8.12
C MET A 222 1.78 8.57 -9.45
N HIS A 223 3.08 8.83 -9.51
CA HIS A 223 3.76 9.07 -10.78
C HIS A 223 3.73 7.80 -11.65
N PRO A 224 3.66 7.87 -13.00
CA PRO A 224 3.59 6.68 -13.86
C PRO A 224 4.66 5.62 -13.57
N VAL A 225 5.92 6.02 -13.35
CA VAL A 225 7.01 5.09 -13.02
C VAL A 225 6.74 4.35 -11.70
N GLU A 226 6.26 5.06 -10.68
CA GLU A 226 5.92 4.45 -9.39
C GLU A 226 4.70 3.52 -9.53
N GLY A 227 3.63 3.97 -10.19
CA GLY A 227 2.43 3.17 -10.43
C GLY A 227 2.73 1.89 -11.19
N PHE A 228 3.59 1.93 -12.21
CA PHE A 228 4.02 0.72 -12.92
C PHE A 228 4.83 -0.21 -12.01
N LEU A 229 5.87 0.30 -11.36
CA LEU A 229 6.74 -0.52 -10.50
C LEU A 229 5.98 -1.13 -9.32
N TYR A 230 5.01 -0.41 -8.75
CA TYR A 230 4.14 -0.91 -7.69
C TYR A 230 3.34 -2.14 -8.14
N HIS A 231 2.66 -2.05 -9.29
CA HIS A 231 1.88 -3.18 -9.84
C HIS A 231 2.75 -4.28 -10.45
N ALA A 232 4.00 -3.97 -10.85
CA ALA A 232 4.95 -4.94 -11.40
C ALA A 232 5.29 -6.10 -10.45
N VAL A 233 4.82 -6.07 -9.19
CA VAL A 233 4.87 -7.22 -8.27
C VAL A 233 4.29 -8.49 -8.89
N ALA A 234 3.25 -8.38 -9.73
CA ALA A 234 2.66 -9.55 -10.40
C ALA A 234 3.60 -10.18 -11.45
N LEU A 235 4.60 -9.44 -11.95
CA LEU A 235 5.54 -9.95 -12.95
C LEU A 235 6.54 -10.96 -12.36
N TRP A 236 6.66 -11.06 -11.03
CA TRP A 236 7.41 -12.15 -10.38
C TRP A 236 6.91 -13.53 -10.79
N HIS A 237 5.62 -13.66 -11.11
CA HIS A 237 4.98 -14.91 -11.55
C HIS A 237 5.30 -15.30 -12.99
N LEU A 238 6.04 -14.46 -13.73
CA LEU A 238 6.62 -14.82 -15.02
C LEU A 238 7.97 -15.53 -14.88
N VAL A 239 8.64 -15.34 -13.72
CA VAL A 239 9.95 -15.93 -13.42
C VAL A 239 9.79 -17.12 -12.47
N ILE A 240 8.92 -16.99 -11.46
CA ILE A 240 8.55 -18.08 -10.57
C ILE A 240 7.51 -18.93 -11.30
N PRO A 241 7.70 -20.26 -11.46
CA PRO A 241 6.65 -21.14 -11.98
C PRO A 241 5.35 -20.92 -11.21
N SER A 242 4.27 -20.54 -11.88
CA SER A 242 3.10 -20.06 -11.15
C SER A 242 1.79 -20.33 -11.88
N ASN A 243 0.71 -19.90 -11.28
CA ASN A 243 -0.62 -19.98 -11.84
C ASN A 243 -1.20 -18.56 -11.97
N PRO A 244 -1.92 -18.24 -13.05
CA PRO A 244 -2.52 -16.91 -13.24
C PRO A 244 -3.36 -16.42 -12.06
N ILE A 245 -4.04 -17.31 -11.33
CA ILE A 245 -4.83 -16.96 -10.15
C ILE A 245 -3.94 -16.38 -9.03
N VAL A 246 -2.74 -16.94 -8.82
CA VAL A 246 -1.81 -16.44 -7.79
C VAL A 246 -1.24 -15.08 -8.19
N ALA A 247 -0.97 -14.90 -9.48
CA ALA A 247 -0.47 -13.64 -10.01
C ALA A 247 -1.55 -12.54 -9.96
N LEU A 248 -2.81 -12.87 -10.23
CA LEU A 248 -3.96 -12.01 -9.98
C LEU A 248 -4.09 -11.69 -8.49
N PHE A 249 -4.01 -12.68 -7.60
CA PHE A 249 -4.03 -12.43 -6.16
C PHE A 249 -2.98 -11.40 -5.73
N GLN A 250 -1.74 -11.53 -6.22
CA GLN A 250 -0.67 -10.58 -5.99
C GLN A 250 -1.01 -9.16 -6.46
N LEU A 251 -1.61 -9.06 -7.64
CA LEU A 251 -2.01 -7.79 -8.25
C LEU A 251 -3.20 -7.15 -7.52
N HIS A 252 -4.12 -7.96 -7.00
CA HIS A 252 -5.26 -7.52 -6.20
C HIS A 252 -4.83 -7.03 -4.82
N ILE A 253 -3.80 -7.62 -4.21
CA ILE A 253 -3.17 -7.05 -3.01
C ILE A 253 -2.66 -5.63 -3.31
N ALA A 254 -1.98 -5.42 -4.43
CA ALA A 254 -1.48 -4.10 -4.81
C ALA A 254 -2.62 -3.12 -5.13
N GLY A 255 -3.54 -3.51 -6.02
CA GLY A 255 -4.61 -2.65 -6.51
C GLY A 255 -5.65 -2.32 -5.44
N PHE A 256 -6.23 -3.33 -4.79
CA PHE A 256 -7.27 -3.12 -3.78
C PHE A 256 -6.68 -2.79 -2.41
N GLY A 257 -5.58 -3.43 -2.02
CA GLY A 257 -5.01 -3.31 -0.68
C GLY A 257 -4.28 -1.99 -0.40
N ALA A 258 -3.92 -1.20 -1.42
CA ALA A 258 -3.27 0.09 -1.21
C ALA A 258 -4.08 1.05 -0.32
N VAL A 259 -5.42 0.91 -0.29
CA VAL A 259 -6.28 1.74 0.58
C VAL A 259 -6.04 1.49 2.06
N ASN A 260 -5.64 0.28 2.46
CA ASN A 260 -5.45 -0.08 3.87
C ASN A 260 -4.50 0.90 4.56
N GLY A 261 -3.39 1.26 3.91
CA GLY A 261 -2.42 2.24 4.42
C GLY A 261 -2.84 3.72 4.33
N HIS A 262 -3.90 4.05 3.60
CA HIS A 262 -4.26 5.43 3.24
C HIS A 262 -5.66 5.86 3.70
N ILE A 263 -6.36 4.98 4.44
CA ILE A 263 -7.66 5.29 5.03
C ILE A 263 -7.60 6.57 5.89
N GLY A 264 -6.48 6.85 6.56
CA GLY A 264 -6.28 8.07 7.36
C GLY A 264 -7.02 8.08 8.72
N PHE A 265 -7.57 6.93 9.10
CA PHE A 265 -8.20 6.65 10.39
C PHE A 265 -7.66 5.34 10.94
N GLU A 266 -7.53 5.20 12.26
CA GLU A 266 -7.19 3.92 12.90
C GLU A 266 -8.30 2.88 12.72
N LYS A 267 -9.54 3.32 12.89
CA LYS A 267 -10.74 2.49 12.81
C LYS A 267 -11.78 3.16 11.94
N LEU A 268 -12.47 2.36 11.12
CA LEU A 268 -13.65 2.75 10.37
C LEU A 268 -14.90 2.24 11.09
N GLU A 269 -15.70 3.15 11.63
CA GLU A 269 -16.95 2.84 12.32
C GLU A 269 -18.02 2.39 11.31
N VAL A 270 -18.37 1.10 11.31
CA VAL A 270 -19.42 0.51 10.46
C VAL A 270 -20.80 0.73 11.10
N THR A 271 -20.86 0.60 12.42
CA THR A 271 -22.02 0.94 13.25
C THR A 271 -21.53 1.74 14.46
N GLU A 272 -22.44 2.17 15.35
CA GLU A 272 -22.05 2.90 16.56
C GLU A 272 -21.17 2.07 17.51
N GLU A 273 -21.28 0.74 17.44
CA GLU A 273 -20.61 -0.23 18.32
C GLU A 273 -19.58 -1.11 17.60
N THR A 274 -19.61 -1.18 16.25
CA THR A 274 -18.73 -2.04 15.44
C THR A 274 -17.84 -1.19 14.54
N ALA A 275 -16.53 -1.49 14.56
CA ALA A 275 -15.56 -0.82 13.71
C ALA A 275 -14.55 -1.84 13.14
N VAL A 276 -13.96 -1.49 11.99
CA VAL A 276 -12.91 -2.27 11.32
C VAL A 276 -11.58 -1.55 11.49
N ASP A 277 -10.54 -2.28 11.89
CA ASP A 277 -9.17 -1.77 11.97
C ASP A 277 -8.59 -1.54 10.57
N SER A 278 -7.96 -0.39 10.36
CA SER A 278 -7.34 -0.04 9.08
C SER A 278 -5.90 -0.55 8.95
N HIS A 279 -5.19 -0.64 10.08
CA HIS A 279 -3.72 -0.84 10.14
C HIS A 279 -2.91 0.28 9.47
N ALA A 280 -3.52 1.43 9.20
CA ALA A 280 -2.94 2.51 8.42
C ALA A 280 -1.83 3.31 9.13
N TYR A 281 -1.64 3.14 10.44
CA TYR A 281 -0.84 4.07 11.24
C TYR A 281 0.64 4.09 10.83
N ALA A 282 1.23 2.92 10.50
CA ALA A 282 2.63 2.84 10.07
C ALA A 282 2.90 3.67 8.82
N HIS A 283 2.02 3.54 7.82
CA HIS A 283 2.10 4.28 6.57
C HIS A 283 1.68 5.74 6.72
N TYR A 284 0.78 6.06 7.65
CA TYR A 284 0.51 7.45 8.02
C TYR A 284 1.76 8.15 8.58
N LEU A 285 2.51 7.48 9.48
CA LEU A 285 3.78 8.02 9.98
C LEU A 285 4.81 8.17 8.87
N HIS A 286 4.80 7.26 7.90
CA HIS A 286 5.61 7.39 6.68
C HIS A 286 5.28 8.68 5.91
N HIS A 287 4.01 8.94 5.59
CA HIS A 287 3.59 10.19 4.92
C HIS A 287 3.86 11.46 5.75
N LYS A 288 3.85 11.34 7.08
CA LYS A 288 4.11 12.46 7.98
C LYS A 288 5.59 12.82 8.07
N TYR A 289 6.47 11.82 8.09
CA TYR A 289 7.90 11.99 8.39
C TYR A 289 8.85 11.67 7.22
N PHE A 290 8.36 11.02 6.17
CA PHE A 290 9.03 10.65 4.91
C PHE A 290 10.23 9.71 5.04
N GLU A 291 10.88 9.62 6.20
CA GLU A 291 12.14 8.88 6.37
C GLU A 291 12.01 7.57 7.19
N VAL A 292 10.79 7.15 7.48
CA VAL A 292 10.48 5.98 8.32
C VAL A 292 9.46 5.07 7.65
N ASN A 293 9.43 3.79 8.02
CA ASN A 293 8.42 2.82 7.59
C ASN A 293 8.25 2.75 6.06
N TYR A 294 9.30 2.38 5.34
CA TYR A 294 9.22 2.17 3.88
C TYR A 294 8.50 0.85 3.53
N GLY A 295 8.35 -0.07 4.47
CA GLY A 295 7.52 -1.26 4.32
C GLY A 295 6.04 -0.96 4.45
N GLY A 296 5.22 -1.99 4.24
CA GLY A 296 3.78 -1.94 4.49
C GLY A 296 3.47 -2.24 5.96
N ASP A 297 2.98 -3.45 6.21
CA ASP A 297 2.33 -3.82 7.48
C ASP A 297 3.29 -4.48 8.50
N GLY A 298 4.58 -4.59 8.17
CA GLY A 298 5.58 -5.18 9.04
C GLY A 298 5.52 -6.72 9.11
N LEU A 299 5.04 -7.36 8.04
CA LEU A 299 5.16 -8.80 7.85
C LEU A 299 6.63 -9.21 7.89
N ILE A 300 7.50 -8.46 7.23
CA ILE A 300 8.96 -8.60 7.27
C ILE A 300 9.54 -7.34 7.92
N PRO A 301 10.41 -7.44 8.94
CA PRO A 301 10.91 -6.31 9.71
C PRO A 301 12.04 -5.58 8.96
N LEU A 302 11.85 -5.33 7.66
CA LEU A 302 12.82 -4.71 6.76
C LEU A 302 13.24 -3.34 7.31
N ASP A 303 12.29 -2.52 7.72
CA ASP A 303 12.57 -1.22 8.34
C ASP A 303 13.37 -1.34 9.65
N LYS A 304 13.21 -2.42 10.43
CA LYS A 304 14.05 -2.64 11.62
C LYS A 304 15.46 -3.00 11.22
N TRP A 305 15.62 -3.89 10.22
CA TRP A 305 16.94 -4.28 9.71
C TRP A 305 17.70 -3.11 9.09
N PHE A 306 16.99 -2.17 8.50
CA PHE A 306 17.57 -1.00 7.85
C PHE A 306 17.55 0.28 8.70
N GLY A 307 17.10 0.20 9.95
CA GLY A 307 17.14 1.30 10.91
C GLY A 307 16.16 2.44 10.63
N THR A 308 15.07 2.16 9.93
CA THR A 308 14.04 3.12 9.48
C THR A 308 12.67 2.87 10.13
N TRP A 309 12.59 1.93 11.07
CA TRP A 309 11.36 1.62 11.80
C TRP A 309 10.92 2.75 12.74
N HIS A 310 9.63 3.03 12.77
CA HIS A 310 8.99 3.94 13.70
C HIS A 310 7.62 3.38 14.12
N ASP A 311 7.50 2.94 15.37
CA ASP A 311 6.30 2.27 15.90
C ASP A 311 5.26 3.21 16.52
N GLY A 312 5.52 4.51 16.52
CA GLY A 312 4.64 5.52 17.10
C GLY A 312 4.97 5.85 18.57
N THR A 313 5.97 5.20 19.15
CA THR A 313 6.41 5.45 20.53
C THR A 313 7.37 6.65 20.62
N LYS A 314 7.63 7.12 21.84
CA LYS A 314 8.63 8.17 22.10
C LYS A 314 10.04 7.70 21.76
N GLU A 315 10.32 6.42 21.96
CA GLU A 315 11.58 5.79 21.61
C GLU A 315 11.79 5.78 20.10
N GLY A 316 10.76 5.42 19.32
CA GLY A 316 10.79 5.51 17.86
C GLY A 316 11.05 6.93 17.35
N GLU A 317 10.36 7.92 17.94
CA GLU A 317 10.55 9.34 17.62
C GLU A 317 11.98 9.80 17.96
N ALA A 318 12.52 9.41 19.12
CA ALA A 318 13.88 9.75 19.53
C ALA A 318 14.93 9.15 18.57
N GLN A 319 14.74 7.90 18.11
CA GLN A 319 15.62 7.26 17.13
C GLN A 319 15.61 8.01 15.79
N MET A 320 14.43 8.38 15.30
CA MET A 320 14.30 9.19 14.08
C MET A 320 15.00 10.54 14.24
N GLN A 321 14.75 11.25 15.34
CA GLN A 321 15.34 12.55 15.62
C GLN A 321 16.87 12.47 15.68
N ALA A 322 17.44 11.41 16.25
CA ALA A 322 18.88 11.18 16.28
C ALA A 322 19.47 11.03 14.86
N ARG A 323 18.85 10.21 13.99
CA ARG A 323 19.26 10.07 12.58
C ARG A 323 19.21 11.40 11.83
N PHE A 324 18.17 12.19 12.06
CA PHE A 324 18.05 13.52 11.45
C PHE A 324 19.19 14.46 11.87
N GLN A 325 19.55 14.48 13.16
CA GLN A 325 20.65 15.31 13.65
C GLN A 325 22.00 14.87 13.08
N GLU A 326 22.25 13.56 12.99
CA GLU A 326 23.46 13.01 12.36
C GLU A 326 23.57 13.43 10.89
N LYS A 327 22.47 13.30 10.12
CA LYS A 327 22.41 13.73 8.72
C LYS A 327 22.70 15.22 8.57
N LYS A 328 22.13 16.05 9.45
CA LYS A 328 22.37 17.51 9.47
C LYS A 328 23.84 17.83 9.77
N ALA A 329 24.44 17.17 10.76
CA ALA A 329 25.84 17.34 11.12
C ALA A 329 26.77 16.98 9.95
N ARG A 330 26.52 15.85 9.27
CA ARG A 330 27.28 15.42 8.09
C ARG A 330 27.20 16.41 6.93
N LEU A 331 26.02 16.95 6.64
CA LEU A 331 25.83 17.96 5.59
C LEU A 331 26.56 19.26 5.93
N ASN A 332 26.50 19.70 7.19
CA ASN A 332 27.22 20.88 7.65
C ASN A 332 28.74 20.70 7.52
N ALA A 333 29.28 19.55 7.92
CA ALA A 333 30.71 19.25 7.78
C ALA A 333 31.17 19.33 6.31
N LYS A 334 30.41 18.69 5.40
CA LYS A 334 30.70 18.72 3.96
C LYS A 334 30.67 20.13 3.37
N ASN A 335 29.72 20.96 3.81
CA ASN A 335 29.63 22.35 3.37
C ASN A 335 30.82 23.19 3.87
N THR A 336 31.27 22.99 5.11
CA THR A 336 32.46 23.64 5.66
C THR A 336 33.73 23.25 4.90
N GLU A 337 33.93 21.95 4.62
CA GLU A 337 35.06 21.47 3.82
C GLU A 337 35.07 22.10 2.42
N THR A 338 33.91 22.13 1.75
CA THR A 338 33.77 22.74 0.41
C THR A 338 34.06 24.25 0.44
N ALA A 339 33.68 24.94 1.52
CA ALA A 339 33.97 26.35 1.70
C ALA A 339 35.45 26.64 2.00
N SER A 340 36.16 25.72 2.67
CA SER A 340 37.61 25.86 2.92
C SER A 340 38.50 25.52 1.71
N GLN A 341 37.95 24.87 0.68
CA GLN A 341 38.65 24.48 -0.55
C GLN A 341 38.45 25.48 -1.71
N ARG A 342 37.61 26.50 -1.52
CA ARG A 342 37.43 27.64 -2.43
C ARG A 342 38.15 28.85 -1.87
#